data_AF-A0A9L9PY04-F1
#
_entry.id   AF-A0A9L9PY04-F1
#
_cell.length_a   1.000
_cell.length_b   1.000
_cell.length_c   1.000
_cell.angle_alpha   90.00
_cell.angle_beta   90.00
_cell.angle_gamma   90.00
#
_symmetry.space_group_name_H-M   'P 1'
#
loop_
_entity.id
_entity.type
_entity.pdbx_description
1 polymer ?
#
loop_
_entity_poly.entity_id
_entity_poly.type
_entity_poly.pdbx_seq_one_letter_code
_entity_poly.pdbx_strand_id
1 'polypeptide(L)' 'MAENRKSSIIIRMRDVVLFEKKVYLSECKTGNGKNYRGTMSKTKNGITCQKWSSTSPHRPR' A
#
# COMPACT_ATOMS: atom_id res chain seq x y z
N MET A 1 -19.91 -3.04 4.29
CA MET A 1 -19.18 -2.27 3.27
C MET A 1 -17.72 -2.67 3.29
N ALA A 2 -17.08 -2.76 2.11
CA ALA A 2 -15.67 -3.12 1.96
C ALA A 2 -14.78 -1.91 2.28
N GLU A 3 -14.63 -1.62 3.57
CA GLU A 3 -13.94 -0.41 4.03
C GLU A 3 -12.49 -0.70 4.41
N ASN A 4 -11.61 0.23 4.05
CA ASN A 4 -10.18 0.16 4.32
C ASN A 4 -9.68 1.60 4.58
N ARG A 5 -8.44 1.77 5.05
CA ARG A 5 -7.83 3.06 5.39
C ARG A 5 -7.78 4.06 4.23
N LYS A 6 -7.90 3.57 3.00
CA LYS A 6 -7.88 4.38 1.78
C LYS A 6 -9.29 4.80 1.33
N SER A 7 -10.35 4.13 1.79
CA SER A 7 -11.74 4.45 1.44
C SER A 7 -12.53 5.12 2.57
N SER A 8 -12.04 5.06 3.82
CA SER A 8 -12.78 5.53 4.99
C SER A 8 -11.96 6.46 5.89
N ILE A 9 -12.65 7.33 6.61
CA ILE A 9 -12.02 8.19 7.63
C ILE A 9 -11.61 7.30 8.81
N ILE A 10 -10.31 7.20 9.05
CA ILE A 10 -9.77 6.39 10.15
C ILE A 10 -9.24 7.29 11.25
N ILE A 11 -9.85 7.15 12.43
CA ILE A 11 -9.38 7.74 13.67
C ILE A 11 -8.16 6.94 14.12
N ARG A 12 -6.97 7.55 14.04
CA ARG A 12 -5.72 6.94 14.49
C ARG A 12 -5.61 7.04 16.01
N MET A 13 -5.94 5.96 16.71
CA MET A 13 -5.64 5.80 18.14
C MET A 13 -4.24 5.18 18.31
N ARG A 14 -3.52 5.55 19.36
CA ARG A 14 -2.12 5.10 19.58
C ARG A 14 -2.01 3.61 19.83
N ASP A 15 -2.99 3.01 20.51
CA ASP A 15 -2.94 1.63 20.98
C ASP A 15 -3.88 0.69 20.19
N VAL A 16 -4.24 1.07 18.97
CA VAL A 16 -5.13 0.26 18.10
C VAL A 16 -4.43 -0.03 16.79
N VAL A 17 -4.36 -1.32 16.44
CA VAL A 17 -3.84 -1.77 15.14
C VAL A 17 -5.01 -1.99 14.18
N LEU A 18 -4.96 -1.30 13.04
CA LEU A 18 -5.91 -1.51 11.96
C LEU A 18 -5.46 -2.67 11.08
N PHE A 19 -6.33 -3.65 10.89
CA PHE A 19 -6.15 -4.73 9.92
C PHE A 19 -7.14 -4.60 8.78
N GLU A 20 -6.64 -4.66 7.54
CA GLU A 20 -7.44 -4.58 6.32
C GLU A 20 -7.45 -5.95 5.64
N LYS A 21 -8.64 -6.49 5.30
CA LYS A 21 -8.70 -7.73 4.52
C LYS A 21 -8.26 -7.46 3.08
N LYS A 22 -7.37 -8.29 2.55
CA LYS A 22 -6.85 -8.18 1.16
C LYS A 22 -7.94 -8.11 0.09
N VAL A 23 -9.07 -8.80 0.29
CA VAL A 23 -10.22 -8.78 -0.64
C VAL A 23 -10.82 -7.38 -0.83
N TYR A 24 -10.58 -6.46 0.11
CA TYR A 24 -11.05 -5.07 0.04
C TYR A 24 -9.99 -4.10 -0.45
N LEU A 25 -8.82 -4.58 -0.89
CA LEU A 25 -7.75 -3.75 -1.45
C LEU A 25 -7.81 -3.73 -2.97
N SER A 26 -7.48 -2.59 -3.58
CA SER A 26 -7.40 -2.43 -5.04
C SER A 26 -6.11 -3.05 -5.59
N GLU A 27 -6.05 -4.38 -5.63
CA GLU A 27 -4.89 -5.17 -6.08
C GLU A 27 -4.65 -5.13 -7.60
N CYS A 28 -5.61 -4.65 -8.38
CA CYS A 28 -5.44 -4.36 -9.80
C CYS A 28 -5.40 -2.86 -10.04
N LYS A 29 -4.49 -2.41 -10.91
CA LYS A 29 -4.45 -1.00 -11.32
C LYS A 29 -5.46 -0.72 -12.43
N THR A 30 -6.04 0.48 -12.42
CA THR A 30 -6.84 1.02 -13.52
C THR A 30 -6.05 2.14 -14.21
N GLY A 31 -6.00 2.14 -15.55
CA GLY A 31 -5.24 3.12 -16.32
C GLY A 31 -3.76 3.16 -15.94
N ASN A 32 -3.24 4.35 -15.61
CA ASN A 32 -1.85 4.53 -15.17
C ASN A 32 -1.57 4.04 -13.73
N GLY A 33 -2.59 3.66 -12.97
CA GLY A 33 -2.43 3.14 -11.61
C GLY A 33 -2.17 4.17 -10.52
N LYS A 34 -2.46 5.47 -10.75
CA LYS A 34 -2.38 6.51 -9.69
C LYS A 34 -3.16 6.16 -8.42
N ASN A 35 -4.28 5.45 -8.60
CA ASN A 35 -5.16 5.03 -7.52
C ASN A 35 -4.92 3.58 -7.05
N TYR A 36 -3.81 2.95 -7.45
CA TYR A 36 -3.44 1.64 -6.95
C TYR A 36 -3.24 1.69 -5.43
N ARG A 37 -3.86 0.75 -4.72
CA ARG A 37 -3.83 0.62 -3.24
C ARG A 37 -3.64 -0.82 -2.77
N GLY A 38 -3.16 -1.69 -3.65
CA GLY A 38 -2.80 -3.06 -3.31
C GLY A 38 -1.48 -3.17 -2.55
N THR A 39 -1.04 -4.41 -2.33
CA THR A 39 0.09 -4.75 -1.46
C THR A 39 1.33 -5.25 -2.20
N MET A 40 1.34 -5.20 -3.54
CA MET A 40 2.45 -5.69 -4.34
C MET A 40 3.76 -4.96 -4.02
N SER A 41 4.78 -5.74 -3.59
CA SER A 41 6.09 -5.24 -3.20
C SER A 41 7.24 -5.85 -4.01
N LYS A 42 6.93 -6.36 -5.21
CA LYS A 42 7.90 -6.89 -6.16
C LYS A 42 7.72 -6.22 -7.52
N THR A 43 8.83 -6.01 -8.22
CA THR A 43 8.81 -5.50 -9.60
C THR A 43 8.36 -6.57 -10.58
N LYS A 44 8.11 -6.20 -11.84
CA LYS A 44 7.79 -7.15 -12.92
C LYS A 44 8.83 -8.26 -13.06
N ASN A 45 10.09 -7.97 -12.75
CA ASN A 45 11.20 -8.92 -12.84
C ASN A 45 11.44 -9.68 -11.53
N GLY A 46 10.53 -9.57 -10.55
CA GLY A 46 10.61 -10.29 -9.28
C GLY A 46 11.53 -9.68 -8.22
N ILE A 47 12.12 -8.50 -8.47
CA ILE A 47 13.00 -7.81 -7.52
C ILE A 47 12.17 -7.23 -6.38
N THR A 48 12.59 -7.44 -5.14
CA THR A 48 11.92 -6.87 -3.95
C THR A 48 12.08 -5.36 -3.90
N CYS A 49 10.97 -4.65 -3.67
CA CYS A 49 10.97 -3.19 -3.57
C CYS A 49 11.75 -2.70 -2.33
N GLN A 50 12.44 -1.57 -2.49
CA GLN A 50 12.99 -0.80 -1.37
C GLN A 50 11.83 -0.21 -0.55
N LYS A 51 11.93 -0.21 0.79
CA LYS A 51 10.98 0.50 1.66
C LYS A 51 11.02 1.99 1.33
N TRP A 52 9.86 2.64 1.20
CA TRP A 52 9.78 4.08 0.91
C TRP A 52 10.52 4.96 1.92
N SER A 53 10.60 4.52 3.18
CA SER A 53 11.34 5.23 4.24
C SER A 53 12.84 4.92 4.28
N SER A 54 13.33 3.97 3.46
CA SER A 54 14.75 3.62 3.40
C SER A 54 15.51 4.53 2.45
N THR A 55 16.74 4.87 2.80
CA THR A 55 17.68 5.64 1.95
C THR A 55 18.76 4.77 1.30
N SER A 56 18.68 3.44 1.48
CA SER A 56 19.59 2.46 0.90
C SER A 56 18.80 1.29 0.31
N PRO A 57 19.24 0.71 -0.83
CA PRO A 57 20.42 1.07 -1.62
C PRO A 57 20.26 2.34 -2.49
N HIS A 58 19.04 2.79 -2.77
CA HIS A 58 18.77 4.00 -3.55
C HIS A 58 18.46 5.17 -2.62
N ARG A 59 19.02 6.35 -2.88
CA ARG A 59 18.65 7.58 -2.16
C ARG A 59 17.42 8.22 -2.83
N PRO A 60 16.26 8.31 -2.14
CA PRO A 60 15.11 9.07 -2.64
C PRO A 60 15.49 10.53 -2.88
N ARG A 61 14.92 11.15 -3.91
CA ARG A 61 15.08 12.57 -4.21
C ARG A 61 13.90 13.36 -3.67
#